data_AF-A0A950WVQ6-F1
#
_entry.id   AF-A0A950WVQ6-F1
#
_cell.length_a   1.000
_cell.length_b   1.000
_cell.length_c   1.000
_cell.angle_alpha   90.00
_cell.angle_beta   90.00
_cell.angle_gamma   90.00
#
_symmetry.space_group_name_H-M   'P 1'
#
loop_
_entity.id
_entity.type
_entity.pdbx_description
1 polymer ?
#
loop_
_entity_poly.entity_id
_entity_poly.type
_entity_poly.pdbx_seq_one_letter_code
_entity_poly.pdbx_strand_id
1 'polypeptide(L)'
;MSLEALRIRLAAPPERRRRGPLVAASVLVIVIAVAVAFWARPTTPRVVAAAQSTRRFRPAPSTLPSTTSTTAAAVRVWPTTTLPPLVVQHGDAQFAVGAADDHVAVGAFRCADQVLALLRGDDVFLFTSWADYGVDAVGAPVGHVDGATGLHAEPSGDGCDAIVVDRTEEAPVRINP
;
A
#
# COMPACT_ATOMS: atom_id res chain seq x y z
N MET A 1 -53.93 23.59 31.82
CA MET A 1 -53.29 24.65 32.61
C MET A 1 -52.08 24.08 33.32
N SER A 2 -50.88 24.31 32.78
CA SER A 2 -49.64 24.42 33.56
C SER A 2 -48.57 25.03 32.65
N LEU A 3 -48.15 26.24 32.99
CA LEU A 3 -47.14 27.05 32.31
C LEU A 3 -45.89 27.02 33.20
N GLU A 4 -44.99 26.07 32.97
CA GLU A 4 -43.68 26.06 33.64
C GLU A 4 -42.56 26.36 32.64
N ALA A 5 -42.10 27.61 32.72
CA ALA A 5 -40.71 27.96 32.94
C ALA A 5 -39.64 27.32 32.03
N LEU A 6 -39.52 27.81 30.80
CA LEU A 6 -38.25 27.75 30.07
C LEU A 6 -37.51 29.09 30.19
N ARG A 7 -36.76 29.25 31.28
CA ARG A 7 -35.77 30.33 31.42
C ARG A 7 -34.56 30.03 30.53
N ILE A 8 -34.57 30.58 29.33
CA ILE A 8 -33.40 30.61 28.44
C ILE A 8 -32.37 31.55 29.07
N ARG A 9 -31.34 30.98 29.69
CA ARG A 9 -30.12 31.72 30.05
C ARG A 9 -29.37 32.03 28.75
N LEU A 10 -29.53 33.25 28.23
CA LEU A 10 -28.62 33.81 27.24
C LEU A 10 -27.25 33.97 27.89
N ALA A 11 -26.35 33.03 27.62
CA ALA A 11 -24.94 33.16 27.95
C ALA A 11 -24.32 34.24 27.04
N ALA A 12 -23.69 35.24 27.65
CA ALA A 12 -22.97 36.29 26.96
C ALA A 12 -21.80 35.71 26.14
N PRO A 13 -21.50 36.26 24.95
CA PRO A 13 -20.36 35.81 24.15
C PRO A 13 -19.04 36.14 24.86
N PRO A 14 -18.05 35.23 24.89
CA PRO A 14 -16.75 35.53 25.46
C PRO A 14 -16.00 36.56 24.61
N GLU A 15 -15.54 37.63 25.27
CA GLU A 15 -14.65 38.65 24.74
C GLU A 15 -13.39 38.03 24.12
N ARG A 16 -13.25 38.17 22.80
CA ARG A 16 -12.00 37.87 22.07
C ARG A 16 -10.94 38.92 22.45
N ARG A 17 -10.14 38.61 23.47
CA ARG A 17 -8.90 39.33 23.80
C ARG A 17 -7.91 39.27 22.62
N ARG A 18 -7.77 40.38 21.91
CA ARG A 18 -6.68 40.67 20.98
C ARG A 18 -5.33 40.59 21.74
N ARG A 19 -4.57 39.53 21.53
CA ARG A 19 -3.15 39.44 21.92
C ARG A 19 -2.28 39.16 20.69
N GLY A 20 -1.62 40.22 20.22
CA GLY A 20 -0.24 40.26 19.71
C GLY A 20 0.16 39.41 18.49
N PRO A 21 0.39 40.02 17.31
CA PRO A 21 0.99 39.38 16.14
C PRO A 21 2.53 39.52 16.16
N LEU A 22 3.21 38.92 17.14
CA LEU A 22 4.69 38.98 17.22
C LEU A 22 5.39 37.62 17.36
N VAL A 23 4.67 36.51 17.46
CA VAL A 23 5.28 35.16 17.58
C VAL A 23 5.32 34.41 16.23
N ALA A 24 4.59 34.90 15.22
CA ALA A 24 4.48 34.22 13.91
C ALA A 24 5.74 34.31 13.04
N ALA A 25 6.65 35.26 13.29
CA ALA A 25 7.85 35.43 12.46
C ALA A 25 8.97 34.42 12.79
N SER A 26 9.01 33.88 14.01
CA SER A 26 10.13 33.07 14.49
C SER A 26 10.05 31.59 14.07
N VAL A 27 8.84 31.05 13.93
CA VAL A 27 8.64 29.63 13.59
C VAL A 27 8.96 29.36 12.12
N LEU A 28 8.71 30.33 11.24
CA LEU A 28 8.92 30.18 9.79
C LEU A 28 10.41 29.98 9.43
N VAL A 29 11.32 30.68 10.10
CA VAL A 29 12.76 30.57 9.84
C VAL A 29 13.31 29.20 10.26
N ILE A 30 12.81 28.63 11.36
CA ILE A 30 13.24 27.31 11.84
C ILE A 30 12.77 26.20 10.89
N VAL A 31 11.54 26.29 10.37
CA VAL A 31 11.02 25.29 9.42
C VAL A 31 11.79 25.30 8.10
N ILE A 32 12.15 26.48 7.58
CA ILE A 32 12.94 26.61 6.34
C ILE A 32 14.36 26.06 6.54
N ALA A 33 15.00 26.35 7.69
CA ALA A 33 16.35 25.84 7.97
C ALA A 33 16.41 24.30 8.08
N VAL A 34 15.39 23.68 8.67
CA VAL A 34 15.31 22.20 8.77
C VAL A 34 15.03 21.55 7.41
N ALA A 35 14.21 22.19 6.56
CA ALA A 35 13.92 21.67 5.22
C ALA A 35 15.16 21.65 4.30
N VAL A 36 16.01 22.68 4.35
CA VAL A 36 17.23 22.74 3.50
C VAL A 36 18.29 21.72 3.94
N ALA A 37 18.42 21.44 5.25
CA ALA A 37 19.38 20.47 5.75
C ALA A 37 19.03 19.01 5.39
N PHE A 38 17.75 18.71 5.12
CA PHE A 38 17.31 17.36 4.78
C PHE A 38 17.57 17.00 3.31
N TRP A 39 17.56 17.98 2.40
CA TRP A 39 17.80 17.76 0.97
C TRP A 39 19.27 17.65 0.58
N ALA A 40 20.19 18.11 1.43
CA ALA A 40 21.63 18.14 1.14
C ALA A 40 22.41 16.93 1.69
N ARG A 41 21.78 15.75 1.83
CA ARG A 41 22.51 14.53 2.22
C ARG A 41 23.07 13.84 0.97
N PRO A 42 24.40 13.94 0.70
CA PRO A 42 25.02 13.20 -0.39
C PRO A 42 24.95 11.71 -0.07
N THR A 43 24.20 10.96 -0.87
CA THR A 43 24.25 9.49 -0.90
C THR A 43 25.61 9.06 -1.41
N THR A 44 26.53 8.73 -0.50
CA THR A 44 27.80 8.10 -0.84
C THR A 44 27.54 6.67 -1.33
N PRO A 45 27.84 6.34 -2.60
CA PRO A 45 27.74 4.96 -3.06
C PRO A 45 28.82 4.13 -2.37
N ARG A 46 28.39 3.22 -1.49
CA ARG A 46 29.28 2.25 -0.85
C ARG A 46 29.57 1.13 -1.85
N VAL A 47 30.63 1.31 -2.64
CA VAL A 47 31.16 0.27 -3.54
C VAL A 47 31.82 -0.80 -2.66
N VAL A 48 31.07 -1.86 -2.36
CA VAL A 48 31.65 -3.07 -1.76
C VAL A 48 32.33 -3.84 -2.90
N ALA A 49 33.65 -3.73 -2.96
CA ALA A 49 34.47 -4.57 -3.83
C ALA A 49 34.34 -6.02 -3.35
N ALA A 50 33.51 -6.80 -4.06
CA ALA A 50 33.47 -8.24 -3.89
C ALA A 50 34.78 -8.84 -4.40
N ALA A 51 35.60 -9.35 -3.48
CA ALA A 51 36.77 -10.15 -3.81
C ALA A 51 36.31 -11.40 -4.57
N GLN A 52 36.56 -11.42 -5.87
CA GLN A 52 36.31 -12.58 -6.72
C GLN A 52 37.30 -13.69 -6.35
N SER A 53 36.81 -14.67 -5.58
CA SER A 53 37.52 -15.93 -5.36
C SER A 53 37.46 -16.76 -6.64
N THR A 54 38.50 -16.70 -7.44
CA THR A 54 38.69 -17.58 -8.59
C THR A 54 39.03 -18.99 -8.11
N ARG A 55 38.02 -19.77 -7.69
CA ARG A 55 38.16 -21.23 -7.63
C ARG A 55 38.19 -21.76 -9.06
N ARG A 56 39.34 -22.28 -9.47
CA ARG A 56 39.49 -23.07 -10.70
C ARG A 56 38.57 -24.28 -10.61
N PHE A 57 37.47 -24.24 -11.36
CA PHE A 57 36.57 -25.37 -11.52
C PHE A 57 37.20 -26.34 -12.52
N ARG A 58 37.46 -27.57 -12.07
CA ARG A 58 37.90 -28.69 -12.90
C ARG A 58 36.65 -29.33 -13.50
N PRO A 59 36.40 -29.26 -14.82
CA PRO A 59 35.24 -29.91 -15.40
C PRO A 59 35.41 -31.43 -15.30
N ALA A 60 34.51 -32.09 -14.57
CA ALA A 60 34.29 -33.52 -14.71
C ALA A 60 33.43 -33.77 -15.97
N PRO A 61 33.62 -34.90 -16.69
CA PRO A 61 32.72 -35.30 -17.75
C PRO A 61 31.35 -35.63 -17.13
N SER A 62 30.41 -34.69 -17.28
CA SER A 62 29.02 -34.86 -16.84
C SER A 62 28.20 -35.34 -18.02
N THR A 63 27.78 -36.60 -17.96
CA THR A 63 26.78 -37.18 -18.84
C THR A 63 25.44 -36.53 -18.50
N LEU A 64 25.11 -35.42 -19.17
CA LEU A 64 23.88 -34.67 -18.92
C LEU A 64 22.67 -35.43 -19.49
N PRO A 65 21.64 -35.76 -18.70
CA PRO A 65 20.33 -35.99 -19.28
C PRO A 65 19.87 -34.69 -19.95
N SER A 66 19.34 -34.80 -21.17
CA SER A 66 18.72 -33.69 -21.87
C SER A 66 17.46 -33.29 -21.12
N THR A 67 17.57 -32.31 -20.23
CA THR A 67 16.41 -31.64 -19.64
C THR A 67 15.84 -30.73 -20.71
N THR A 68 14.79 -31.20 -21.40
CA THR A 68 13.97 -30.35 -22.25
C THR A 68 13.30 -29.32 -21.34
N SER A 69 13.88 -28.12 -21.25
CA SER A 69 13.18 -26.97 -20.68
C SER A 69 12.07 -26.58 -21.66
N THR A 70 10.91 -27.21 -21.50
CA THR A 70 9.66 -26.68 -22.05
C THR A 70 9.43 -25.36 -21.36
N THR A 71 9.85 -24.25 -21.99
CA THR A 71 9.29 -22.93 -21.70
C THR A 71 7.81 -23.08 -21.97
N ALA A 72 7.03 -23.28 -20.91
CA ALA A 72 5.59 -23.16 -21.00
C ALA A 72 5.34 -21.76 -21.56
N ALA A 73 4.88 -21.69 -22.81
CA ALA A 73 4.33 -20.46 -23.32
C ALA A 73 3.30 -19.98 -22.29
N ALA A 74 3.36 -18.71 -21.91
CA ALA A 74 2.33 -18.12 -21.08
C ALA A 74 1.00 -18.30 -21.82
N VAL A 75 0.25 -19.33 -21.43
CA VAL A 75 -1.10 -19.58 -21.92
C VAL A 75 -1.92 -18.43 -21.35
N ARG A 76 -2.05 -17.34 -22.11
CA ARG A 76 -3.05 -16.30 -21.86
C ARG A 76 -4.41 -16.92 -22.12
N VAL A 77 -4.94 -17.64 -21.14
CA VAL A 77 -6.37 -17.96 -21.06
C VAL A 77 -6.88 -17.15 -19.89
N TRP A 78 -6.96 -15.84 -20.11
CA TRP A 78 -7.89 -15.02 -19.33
C TRP A 78 -9.19 -15.01 -20.14
N PRO A 79 -10.35 -15.35 -19.56
CA PRO A 79 -11.59 -15.07 -20.25
C PRO A 79 -11.62 -13.58 -20.58
N THR A 80 -12.04 -13.23 -21.80
CA THR A 80 -12.42 -11.84 -22.11
C THR A 80 -13.66 -11.55 -21.28
N THR A 81 -13.48 -11.09 -20.04
CA THR A 81 -14.59 -10.68 -19.20
C THR A 81 -15.24 -9.49 -19.89
N THR A 82 -16.51 -9.62 -20.26
CA THR A 82 -17.26 -8.56 -20.96
C THR A 82 -17.54 -7.35 -20.06
N LEU A 83 -17.29 -7.50 -18.75
CA LEU A 83 -17.44 -6.44 -17.77
C LEU A 83 -16.20 -5.52 -17.80
N PRO A 84 -16.39 -4.19 -17.64
CA PRO A 84 -15.27 -3.28 -17.51
C PRO A 84 -14.41 -3.67 -16.30
N PRO A 85 -13.08 -3.49 -16.38
CA PRO A 85 -12.21 -3.77 -15.26
C PRO A 85 -12.52 -2.83 -14.09
N LEU A 86 -12.18 -3.26 -12.87
CA LEU A 86 -12.18 -2.37 -11.72
C LEU A 86 -11.07 -1.33 -11.89
N VAL A 87 -11.40 -0.05 -11.76
CA VAL A 87 -10.45 1.06 -11.93
C VAL A 87 -10.14 1.68 -10.58
N VAL A 88 -8.86 1.73 -10.23
CA VAL A 88 -8.35 2.35 -9.01
C VAL A 88 -7.58 3.62 -9.37
N GLN A 89 -7.81 4.71 -8.64
CA GLN A 89 -7.00 5.92 -8.75
C GLN A 89 -5.89 5.93 -7.71
N HIS A 90 -4.68 6.30 -8.12
CA HIS A 90 -3.56 6.56 -7.21
C HIS A 90 -2.70 7.70 -7.76
N GLY A 91 -2.62 8.78 -6.99
CA GLY A 91 -2.09 10.06 -7.50
C GLY A 91 -2.92 10.56 -8.68
N ASP A 92 -2.24 10.96 -9.76
CA ASP A 92 -2.86 11.44 -11.00
C ASP A 92 -3.11 10.32 -12.04
N ALA A 93 -2.89 9.06 -11.67
CA ALA A 93 -2.98 7.91 -12.56
C ALA A 93 -4.20 7.02 -12.24
N GLN A 94 -4.68 6.34 -13.28
CA GLN A 94 -5.75 5.34 -13.20
C GLN A 94 -5.21 3.97 -13.60
N PHE A 95 -5.55 2.95 -12.81
CA PHE A 95 -5.08 1.59 -13.00
C PHE A 95 -6.27 0.66 -13.15
N ALA A 96 -6.26 -0.17 -14.19
CA ALA A 96 -7.17 -1.30 -14.29
C ALA A 96 -6.61 -2.44 -13.42
N VAL A 97 -7.45 -2.99 -12.55
CA VAL A 97 -7.05 -3.98 -11.56
C VAL A 97 -8.05 -5.12 -11.58
N GLY A 98 -7.56 -6.36 -11.69
CA GLY A 98 -8.39 -7.55 -11.49
C GLY A 98 -9.59 -7.68 -12.44
N ALA A 99 -10.52 -8.53 -12.03
CA ALA A 99 -11.85 -8.68 -12.60
C ALA A 99 -12.86 -7.77 -11.89
N ALA A 100 -14.08 -7.67 -12.43
CA ALA A 100 -15.11 -6.75 -11.91
C ALA A 100 -15.67 -7.15 -10.53
N ASP A 101 -15.53 -8.42 -10.16
CA ASP A 101 -15.94 -9.02 -8.89
C ASP A 101 -14.80 -9.12 -7.86
N ASP A 102 -13.57 -8.74 -8.23
CA ASP A 102 -12.47 -8.65 -7.27
C ASP A 102 -12.68 -7.45 -6.33
N HIS A 103 -12.22 -7.58 -5.08
CA HIS A 103 -12.18 -6.48 -4.12
C HIS A 103 -10.76 -5.95 -3.97
N VAL A 104 -10.60 -4.65 -3.83
CA VAL A 104 -9.28 -4.01 -3.73
C VAL A 104 -9.19 -3.08 -2.55
N ALA A 105 -8.01 -3.04 -1.95
CA ALA A 105 -7.64 -2.09 -0.92
C ALA A 105 -6.29 -1.46 -1.26
N VAL A 106 -6.15 -0.17 -0.98
CA VAL A 106 -4.89 0.56 -1.11
C VAL A 106 -4.45 0.97 0.28
N GLY A 107 -3.21 0.67 0.63
CA GLY A 107 -2.67 0.94 1.96
C GLY A 107 -1.15 0.81 2.02
N ALA A 108 -0.57 1.34 3.10
CA ALA A 108 0.85 1.23 3.41
C ALA A 108 1.16 -0.13 4.06
N PHE A 109 0.79 -1.22 3.39
CA PHE A 109 0.89 -2.59 3.93
C PHE A 109 2.32 -3.03 4.28
N ARG A 110 3.33 -2.34 3.73
CA ARG A 110 4.75 -2.60 3.97
C ARG A 110 5.47 -1.44 4.66
N CYS A 111 4.71 -0.59 5.37
CA CYS A 111 5.21 0.54 6.17
C CYS A 111 5.97 1.62 5.38
N ALA A 112 5.95 1.54 4.05
CA ALA A 112 6.64 2.45 3.16
C ALA A 112 5.60 3.11 2.25
N ASP A 113 5.60 2.75 0.97
CA ASP A 113 4.68 3.30 -0.01
C ASP A 113 3.32 2.59 0.04
N GLN A 114 2.28 3.32 -0.37
CA GLN A 114 0.97 2.73 -0.60
C GLN A 114 1.04 1.77 -1.79
N VAL A 115 0.55 0.56 -1.60
CA VAL A 115 0.44 -0.47 -2.64
C VAL A 115 -0.95 -1.10 -2.59
N LEU A 116 -1.23 -1.95 -3.56
CA LEU A 116 -2.54 -2.57 -3.73
C LEU A 116 -2.57 -3.97 -3.10
N ALA A 117 -3.65 -4.27 -2.39
CA ALA A 117 -4.07 -5.62 -2.05
C ALA A 117 -5.34 -5.95 -2.84
N LEU A 118 -5.46 -7.20 -3.28
CA LEU A 118 -6.58 -7.70 -4.07
C LEU A 118 -7.10 -9.00 -3.47
N LEU A 119 -8.42 -9.10 -3.35
CA LEU A 119 -9.15 -10.29 -2.98
C LEU A 119 -9.87 -10.81 -4.22
N ARG A 120 -9.60 -12.06 -4.59
CA ARG A 120 -10.27 -12.78 -5.68
C ARG A 120 -10.82 -14.10 -5.16
N GLY A 121 -12.15 -14.23 -5.14
CA GLY A 121 -12.78 -15.30 -4.38
C GLY A 121 -12.33 -15.23 -2.92
N ASP A 122 -11.69 -16.28 -2.43
CA ASP A 122 -11.16 -16.38 -1.07
C ASP A 122 -9.63 -16.14 -0.98
N ASP A 123 -8.95 -15.88 -2.11
CA ASP A 123 -7.51 -15.69 -2.18
C ASP A 123 -7.12 -14.21 -2.12
N VAL A 124 -6.14 -13.89 -1.27
CA VAL A 124 -5.60 -12.54 -1.07
C VAL A 124 -4.23 -12.41 -1.70
N PHE A 125 -4.05 -11.38 -2.50
CA PHE A 125 -2.83 -11.03 -3.20
C PHE A 125 -2.34 -9.66 -2.75
N LEU A 126 -1.03 -9.52 -2.56
CA LEU A 126 -0.37 -8.24 -2.28
C LEU A 126 0.57 -7.89 -3.42
N PHE A 127 0.43 -6.67 -3.91
CA PHE A 127 1.33 -6.09 -4.91
C PHE A 127 2.48 -5.39 -4.20
N THR A 128 3.69 -5.53 -4.74
CA THR A 128 4.88 -4.86 -4.19
C THR A 128 5.15 -3.51 -4.84
N SER A 129 4.46 -3.20 -5.93
CA SER A 129 4.57 -1.95 -6.68
C SER A 129 3.29 -1.72 -7.50
N TRP A 130 3.10 -0.48 -7.94
CA TRP A 130 2.12 -0.15 -8.97
C TRP A 130 2.59 -0.64 -10.34
N ALA A 131 1.66 -0.73 -11.29
CA ALA A 131 1.98 -1.01 -12.69
C ALA A 131 2.65 0.23 -13.33
N ASP A 132 3.51 -0.03 -14.31
CA ASP A 132 4.15 1.01 -15.14
C ASP A 132 3.54 1.03 -16.55
N TYR A 133 3.85 2.05 -17.34
CA TYR A 133 3.29 2.19 -18.69
C TYR A 133 3.68 0.98 -19.57
N GLY A 134 2.68 0.20 -19.97
CA GLY A 134 2.86 -1.00 -20.78
C GLY A 134 3.43 -2.21 -20.04
N VAL A 135 3.56 -2.13 -18.71
CA VAL A 135 4.08 -3.21 -17.86
C VAL A 135 3.12 -3.46 -16.70
N ASP A 136 2.47 -4.62 -16.74
CA ASP A 136 1.54 -5.05 -15.69
C ASP A 136 2.31 -5.38 -14.40
N ALA A 137 1.79 -4.92 -13.25
CA ALA A 137 2.26 -5.41 -11.95
C ALA A 137 1.62 -6.78 -11.64
N VAL A 138 2.34 -7.62 -10.90
CA VAL A 138 1.88 -8.95 -10.50
C VAL A 138 1.85 -9.03 -8.98
N GLY A 139 0.69 -9.33 -8.41
CA GLY A 139 0.52 -9.56 -6.98
C GLY A 139 0.98 -10.97 -6.58
N ALA A 140 1.61 -11.09 -5.42
CA ALA A 140 1.97 -12.37 -4.82
C ALA A 140 0.84 -12.82 -3.88
N PRO A 141 0.49 -14.13 -3.84
CA PRO A 141 -0.49 -14.61 -2.86
C PRO A 141 0.09 -14.48 -1.46
N VAL A 142 -0.69 -13.90 -0.55
CA VAL A 142 -0.29 -13.69 0.87
C VAL A 142 -1.19 -14.44 1.85
N GLY A 143 -2.36 -14.90 1.42
CA GLY A 143 -3.24 -15.68 2.27
C GLY A 143 -4.49 -16.17 1.55
N HIS A 144 -5.21 -17.04 2.24
CA HIS A 144 -6.51 -17.53 1.86
C HIS A 144 -7.44 -17.38 3.06
N VAL A 145 -8.66 -16.89 2.85
CA VAL A 145 -9.64 -16.63 3.92
C VAL A 145 -10.99 -17.12 3.45
N ASP A 146 -11.44 -18.27 4.00
CA ASP A 146 -12.74 -18.84 3.66
C ASP A 146 -13.89 -17.86 3.95
N GLY A 147 -14.79 -17.71 2.98
CA GLY A 147 -15.97 -16.87 3.11
C GLY A 147 -15.64 -15.37 3.05
N ALA A 148 -14.57 -15.01 2.33
CA ALA A 148 -14.19 -13.62 2.16
C ALA A 148 -15.23 -12.89 1.29
N THR A 149 -15.59 -11.68 1.72
CA THR A 149 -16.62 -10.85 1.06
C THR A 149 -16.19 -9.40 0.83
N GLY A 150 -15.06 -9.01 1.41
CA GLY A 150 -14.57 -7.65 1.35
C GLY A 150 -13.11 -7.58 1.77
N LEU A 151 -12.48 -6.50 1.35
CA LEU A 151 -11.09 -6.21 1.63
C LEU A 151 -10.96 -4.71 1.90
N HIS A 152 -10.33 -4.35 3.02
CA HIS A 152 -10.01 -2.97 3.33
C HIS A 152 -8.67 -2.86 4.08
N ALA A 153 -8.09 -1.67 4.09
CA ALA A 153 -6.89 -1.36 4.84
C ALA A 153 -7.26 -0.80 6.21
N GLU A 154 -6.57 -1.23 7.27
CA GLU A 154 -6.76 -0.68 8.62
C GLU A 154 -5.40 -0.35 9.25
N PRO A 155 -5.20 0.87 9.79
CA PRO A 155 -3.94 1.25 10.43
C PRO A 155 -3.50 0.26 11.52
N SER A 156 -2.23 -0.12 11.50
CA SER A 156 -1.58 -0.86 12.59
C SER A 156 -0.70 0.06 13.44
N GLY A 157 -0.49 -0.34 14.70
CA GLY A 157 0.22 0.46 15.69
C GLY A 157 1.73 0.63 15.44
N ASP A 158 2.27 -0.03 14.41
CA ASP A 158 3.66 0.02 13.97
C ASP A 158 3.89 1.01 12.80
N GLY A 159 2.86 1.75 12.39
CA GLY A 159 2.94 2.73 11.30
C GLY A 159 2.72 2.15 9.91
N CYS A 160 2.32 0.88 9.84
CA CYS A 160 1.90 0.20 8.63
C CYS A 160 0.37 0.15 8.59
N ASP A 161 -0.20 -0.30 7.47
CA ASP A 161 -1.59 -0.73 7.42
C ASP A 161 -1.64 -2.26 7.44
N ALA A 162 -2.63 -2.84 8.09
CA ALA A 162 -2.95 -4.25 7.95
C ALA A 162 -3.97 -4.46 6.83
N ILE A 163 -3.92 -5.63 6.21
CA ILE A 163 -4.96 -6.09 5.30
C ILE A 163 -6.06 -6.71 6.16
N VAL A 164 -7.28 -6.17 6.10
CA VAL A 164 -8.44 -6.72 6.79
C VAL A 164 -9.40 -7.32 5.77
N VAL A 165 -9.72 -8.59 5.96
CA VAL A 165 -10.62 -9.36 5.11
C VAL A 165 -11.94 -9.53 5.84
N ASP A 166 -13.01 -8.98 5.27
CA ASP A 166 -14.37 -9.08 5.80
C ASP A 166 -14.99 -10.43 5.43
N ARG A 167 -15.74 -11.01 6.36
CA ARG A 167 -16.43 -12.30 6.19
C ARG A 167 -17.93 -12.14 6.46
N THR A 168 -18.75 -12.95 5.80
CA THR A 168 -20.22 -12.81 5.85
C THR A 168 -20.80 -12.97 7.25
N GLU A 169 -20.27 -13.91 8.04
CA GLU A 169 -20.86 -14.32 9.32
C GLU A 169 -19.84 -14.45 10.46
N GLU A 170 -18.57 -14.18 10.19
CA GLU A 170 -17.50 -14.33 11.15
C GLU A 170 -16.72 -13.03 11.35
N ALA A 171 -15.93 -12.98 12.43
CA ALA A 171 -15.05 -11.84 12.68
C ALA A 171 -14.09 -11.62 11.50
N PRO A 172 -13.77 -10.36 11.14
CA PRO A 172 -12.77 -10.08 10.11
C PRO A 172 -11.42 -10.73 10.43
N VAL A 173 -10.71 -11.16 9.39
CA VAL A 173 -9.35 -11.71 9.51
C VAL A 173 -8.35 -10.63 9.16
N ARG A 174 -7.33 -10.48 10.00
CA ARG A 174 -6.25 -9.53 9.80
C ARG A 174 -5.00 -10.23 9.32
N ILE A 175 -4.48 -9.81 8.18
CA ILE A 175 -3.24 -10.30 7.58
C ILE A 175 -2.20 -9.18 7.70
N ASN A 176 -1.06 -9.50 8.34
CA ASN A 176 0.09 -8.61 8.47
C ASN A 176 1.23 -9.16 7.59
N PRO A 177 1.38 -8.66 6.35
CA PRO A 177 2.34 -9.17 5.37
C PRO A 177 3.79 -8.72 5.63
#